data_AF-A0A1I4ITX4-F1
#
_entry.id   AF-A0A1I4ITX4-F1
#
_cell.length_a   1.000
_cell.length_b   1.000
_cell.length_c   1.000
_cell.angle_alpha   90.00
_cell.angle_beta   90.00
_cell.angle_gamma   90.00
#
_symmetry.space_group_name_H-M   'P 1'
#
loop_
_entity.id
_entity.type
_entity.pdbx_description
1 polymer ?
#
loop_
_entity_poly.entity_id
_entity_poly.type
_entity_poly.pdbx_seq_one_letter_code
_entity_poly.pdbx_strand_id
1 'polypeptide(L)'
;MKKYMLFLVLASLLLSACNHSNGQEGHGIESDFPKVTKPYRSEKAIQNGDVVNVHGTYTNLDKWHQFIESVKANQTGNIRITQYTIEGDPIFYELTYNGKLIKYTFDNSMDAFGSDLRRPSTTCKGLEKKKREQDLEGYVLTGCDSKQTAQTFWFVDK
;
A
#
# COMPACT_ATOMS: atom_id res chain seq x y z
N MET A 1 -10.94 18.97 -72.03
CA MET A 1 -9.65 19.34 -72.65
C MET A 1 -8.92 20.36 -71.79
N LYS A 2 -7.81 19.96 -71.15
CA LYS A 2 -6.57 20.74 -71.00
C LYS A 2 -5.52 19.77 -70.44
N LYS A 3 -4.29 19.86 -70.95
CA LYS A 3 -3.16 18.94 -70.69
C LYS A 3 -2.05 19.70 -69.95
N TYR A 4 -1.02 18.96 -69.52
CA TYR A 4 0.34 19.43 -69.14
C TYR A 4 0.46 20.05 -67.72
N MET A 5 1.62 20.10 -67.02
CA MET A 5 2.96 19.43 -67.03
C MET A 5 3.83 20.17 -65.99
N LEU A 6 4.78 19.65 -65.18
CA LEU A 6 5.24 18.32 -64.72
C LEU A 6 6.26 18.56 -63.55
N PHE A 7 6.86 17.51 -62.98
CA PHE A 7 7.98 17.49 -61.99
C PHE A 7 7.58 17.75 -60.51
N LEU A 8 7.82 16.83 -59.55
CA LEU A 8 9.04 16.12 -59.06
C LEU A 8 9.94 16.96 -58.13
N VAL A 9 9.83 16.72 -56.81
CA VAL A 9 10.90 16.46 -55.82
C VAL A 9 10.17 15.79 -54.62
N LEU A 10 10.19 14.47 -54.43
CA LEU A 10 11.24 13.67 -53.76
C LEU A 10 11.69 14.18 -52.38
N ALA A 11 10.88 13.90 -51.35
CA ALA A 11 11.31 13.93 -49.95
C ALA A 11 10.60 12.83 -49.13
N SER A 12 10.88 11.57 -49.48
CA SER A 12 10.44 10.40 -48.69
C SER A 12 11.23 10.33 -47.38
N LEU A 13 10.84 11.14 -46.40
CA LEU A 13 11.29 11.02 -45.02
C LEU A 13 10.68 9.76 -44.41
N LEU A 14 11.33 8.63 -44.68
CA LEU A 14 11.18 7.39 -43.93
C LEU A 14 11.74 7.62 -42.52
N LEU A 15 10.94 8.24 -41.66
CA LEU A 15 11.12 8.15 -40.22
C LEU A 15 10.81 6.72 -39.81
N SER A 16 11.81 5.84 -39.94
CA SER A 16 11.84 4.57 -39.22
C SER A 16 11.86 4.89 -37.73
N ALA A 17 10.67 4.99 -37.15
CA ALA A 17 10.48 4.88 -35.71
C ALA A 17 10.85 3.45 -35.33
N CYS A 18 12.15 3.21 -35.09
CA CYS A 18 12.61 2.05 -34.35
C CYS A 18 11.95 2.13 -32.98
N ASN A 19 10.84 1.42 -32.81
CA ASN A 19 10.20 1.23 -31.53
C ASN A 19 11.10 0.30 -30.70
N HIS A 20 12.21 0.86 -30.22
CA HIS A 20 13.16 0.16 -29.38
C HIS A 20 12.41 -0.13 -28.08
N SER A 21 11.97 -1.37 -27.93
CA SER A 21 11.42 -1.92 -26.70
C SER A 21 12.52 -1.94 -25.65
N ASN A 22 12.82 -0.76 -25.10
CA ASN A 22 13.81 -0.61 -24.07
C ASN A 22 13.21 -1.22 -22.81
N GLY A 23 13.73 -2.37 -22.41
CA GLY A 23 13.37 -2.98 -21.14
C GLY A 23 13.88 -2.09 -20.02
N GLN A 24 13.01 -1.25 -19.47
CA GLN A 24 13.17 -0.73 -18.12
C GLN A 24 12.38 -1.67 -17.21
N GLU A 25 13.11 -2.50 -16.45
CA GLU A 25 13.56 -2.18 -15.09
C GLU A 25 12.37 -2.11 -14.13
N GLY A 26 12.44 -2.92 -13.07
CA GLY A 26 11.31 -3.15 -12.18
C GLY A 26 10.79 -1.86 -11.58
N HIS A 27 9.64 -1.40 -12.08
CA HIS A 27 8.91 -0.28 -11.52
C HIS A 27 8.51 -0.63 -10.08
N GLY A 28 9.32 -0.17 -9.12
CA GLY A 28 8.92 -0.16 -7.72
C GLY A 28 7.59 0.56 -7.66
N ILE A 29 6.55 -0.13 -7.18
CA ILE A 29 5.24 0.49 -7.03
C ILE A 29 5.40 1.55 -5.95
N GLU A 30 5.39 2.82 -6.36
CA GLU A 30 5.42 3.95 -5.45
C GLU A 30 4.25 3.81 -4.48
N SER A 31 4.51 4.01 -3.19
CA SER A 31 3.52 3.78 -2.15
C SER A 31 2.53 4.96 -2.16
N ASP A 32 1.23 4.66 -2.24
CA ASP A 32 0.15 5.67 -2.16
C ASP A 32 0.12 6.41 -0.81
N PHE A 33 0.95 5.97 0.16
CA PHE A 33 1.03 6.54 1.50
C PHE A 33 2.15 7.59 1.61
N PRO A 34 1.94 8.69 2.38
CA PRO A 34 2.96 9.70 2.60
C PRO A 34 4.31 9.12 3.05
N LYS A 35 5.40 9.61 2.48
CA LYS A 35 6.76 9.14 2.77
C LYS A 35 7.08 9.30 4.27
N VAL A 36 7.65 8.24 4.85
CA VAL A 36 8.12 8.20 6.23
C VAL A 36 9.60 8.56 6.30
N THR A 37 10.00 9.36 7.30
CA THR A 37 11.38 9.79 7.56
C THR A 37 11.60 9.88 9.06
N LYS A 38 12.74 9.40 9.59
CA LYS A 38 13.03 9.53 11.02
C LYS A 38 13.31 11.00 11.40
N PRO A 39 12.84 11.49 12.56
CA PRO A 39 11.89 10.83 13.48
C PRO A 39 10.45 10.90 12.96
N TYR A 40 9.71 9.78 13.04
CA TYR A 40 8.31 9.71 12.61
C TYR A 40 7.38 9.54 13.82
N ARG A 41 7.16 10.65 14.54
CA ARG A 41 6.35 10.68 15.78
C ARG A 41 4.85 10.65 15.50
N SER A 42 4.07 10.32 16.53
CA SER A 42 2.62 10.12 16.45
C SER A 42 1.88 11.35 15.93
N GLU A 43 2.32 12.56 16.24
CA GLU A 43 1.71 13.79 15.70
C GLU A 43 1.85 13.86 14.18
N LYS A 44 3.00 13.41 13.63
CA LYS A 44 3.23 13.38 12.19
C LYS A 44 2.45 12.25 11.52
N ALA A 45 2.32 11.10 12.18
CA ALA A 45 1.45 10.01 11.71
C ALA A 45 -0.03 10.44 11.65
N ILE A 46 -0.53 11.12 12.69
CA ILE A 46 -1.89 11.69 12.72
C ILE A 46 -2.10 12.69 11.57
N GLN A 47 -1.15 13.61 11.36
CA GLN A 47 -1.19 14.61 10.27
C GLN A 47 -1.13 13.98 8.87
N ASN A 48 -0.32 12.95 8.69
CA ASN A 48 -0.25 12.19 7.44
C ASN A 48 -1.50 11.34 7.20
N GLY A 49 -2.34 11.20 8.24
CA GLY A 49 -3.63 10.57 8.17
C GLY A 49 -3.65 9.09 8.51
N ASP A 50 -2.56 8.57 9.08
CA ASP A 50 -2.46 7.20 9.58
C ASP A 50 -3.50 6.94 10.68
N VAL A 51 -3.95 5.69 10.83
CA VAL A 51 -4.63 5.23 12.06
C VAL A 51 -3.56 4.97 13.11
N VAL A 52 -3.53 5.80 14.14
CA VAL A 52 -2.42 5.80 15.11
C VAL A 52 -2.83 5.07 16.38
N ASN A 53 -2.00 4.13 16.83
CA ASN A 53 -2.15 3.41 18.08
C ASN A 53 -0.94 3.68 18.99
N VAL A 54 -1.16 4.45 20.06
CA VAL A 54 -0.19 4.65 21.14
C VAL A 54 -0.70 3.89 22.36
N HIS A 55 -0.12 2.70 22.61
CA HIS A 55 -0.40 1.84 23.77
C HIS A 55 -1.88 1.55 24.04
N GLY A 56 -2.66 1.35 22.97
CA GLY A 56 -4.11 1.09 23.05
C GLY A 56 -4.99 2.34 22.96
N THR A 57 -4.39 3.54 22.91
CA THR A 57 -5.09 4.79 22.59
C THR A 57 -5.06 5.00 21.08
N TYR A 58 -6.25 5.11 20.47
CA TYR A 58 -6.41 5.21 19.02
C TYR A 58 -6.78 6.62 18.57
N THR A 59 -6.18 7.08 17.47
CA THR A 59 -6.52 8.31 16.76
C THR A 59 -6.77 8.02 15.28
N ASN A 60 -7.66 8.78 14.63
CA ASN A 60 -8.15 8.57 13.25
C ASN A 60 -8.85 7.20 13.03
N LEU A 61 -9.44 6.59 14.07
CA LEU A 61 -10.07 5.27 13.99
C LEU A 61 -11.24 5.22 12.96
N ASP A 62 -11.86 6.37 12.67
CA ASP A 62 -12.85 6.52 11.60
C ASP A 62 -12.33 6.04 10.23
N LYS A 63 -11.03 6.17 9.96
CA LYS A 63 -10.42 5.71 8.70
C LYS A 63 -10.31 4.20 8.60
N TRP A 64 -10.17 3.51 9.73
CA TRP A 64 -10.27 2.06 9.77
C TRP A 64 -11.67 1.61 9.36
N HIS A 65 -12.71 2.27 9.88
CA HIS A 65 -14.10 1.99 9.51
C HIS A 65 -14.37 2.31 8.04
N GLN A 66 -13.90 3.45 7.52
CA GLN A 66 -13.99 3.78 6.09
C GLN A 66 -13.33 2.72 5.20
N PHE A 67 -12.11 2.28 5.53
CA PHE A 67 -11.43 1.22 4.79
C PHE A 67 -12.20 -0.11 4.81
N ILE A 68 -12.75 -0.51 5.95
CA ILE A 68 -13.59 -1.71 6.07
C ILE A 68 -14.87 -1.60 5.24
N GLU A 69 -15.53 -0.44 5.20
CA GLU A 69 -16.70 -0.23 4.33
C GLU A 69 -16.32 -0.24 2.85
N SER A 70 -15.18 0.33 2.44
CA SER A 70 -14.66 0.19 1.06
C SER A 70 -14.44 -1.28 0.69
N VAL A 71 -13.84 -2.08 1.58
CA VAL A 71 -13.64 -3.53 1.36
C VAL A 71 -14.99 -4.25 1.20
N LYS A 72 -15.97 -3.99 2.06
CA LYS A 72 -17.33 -4.58 1.97
C LYS A 72 -18.04 -4.19 0.68
N ALA A 73 -17.87 -2.95 0.22
CA ALA A 73 -18.48 -2.42 -0.98
C ALA A 73 -17.75 -2.80 -2.29
N ASN A 74 -16.64 -3.56 -2.22
CA ASN A 74 -15.72 -3.83 -3.33
C ASN A 74 -15.17 -2.54 -3.99
N GLN A 75 -15.07 -1.46 -3.23
CA GLN A 75 -14.51 -0.17 -3.68
C GLN A 75 -13.03 -0.09 -3.34
N THR A 76 -12.25 0.62 -4.16
CA THR A 76 -10.83 0.87 -3.87
C THR A 76 -10.65 1.65 -2.57
N GLY A 77 -9.63 1.32 -1.79
CA GLY A 77 -9.29 2.06 -0.57
C GLY A 77 -7.91 1.70 -0.05
N ASN A 78 -7.30 2.59 0.72
CA ASN A 78 -5.99 2.37 1.32
C ASN A 78 -5.96 2.89 2.77
N ILE A 79 -5.19 2.21 3.62
CA ILE A 79 -4.98 2.59 5.01
C ILE A 79 -3.57 2.25 5.47
N ARG A 80 -2.93 3.18 6.19
CA ARG A 80 -1.76 2.90 7.02
C ARG A 80 -2.19 2.93 8.47
N ILE A 81 -1.91 1.86 9.20
CA ILE A 81 -1.94 1.86 10.66
C ILE A 81 -0.50 2.03 11.14
N THR A 82 -0.30 2.91 12.12
CA THR A 82 1.00 3.19 12.74
C THR A 82 0.89 2.91 14.23
N GLN A 83 1.51 1.83 14.69
CA GLN A 83 1.58 1.44 16.10
C GLN A 83 2.92 1.87 16.69
N TYR A 84 2.91 2.39 17.92
CA TYR A 84 4.12 2.81 18.62
C TYR A 84 4.55 1.79 19.68
N THR A 85 5.83 1.39 19.63
CA THR A 85 6.50 0.58 20.68
C THR A 85 6.63 1.39 21.97
N ILE A 86 6.92 0.75 23.11
CA ILE A 86 7.03 1.42 24.43
C ILE A 86 8.16 2.46 24.48
N GLU A 87 9.16 2.34 23.60
CA GLU A 87 10.26 3.27 23.40
C GLU A 87 9.87 4.46 22.50
N GLY A 88 8.72 4.37 21.81
CA GLY A 88 8.19 5.40 20.92
C GLY A 88 8.57 5.24 19.44
N ASP A 89 9.06 4.08 19.02
CA ASP A 89 9.34 3.82 17.60
C ASP A 89 8.08 3.32 16.84
N PRO A 90 7.89 3.70 15.57
CA PRO A 90 6.72 3.32 14.79
C PRO A 90 6.90 1.99 14.04
N ILE A 91 5.84 1.18 14.05
CA ILE A 91 5.64 -0.01 13.22
C ILE A 91 4.45 0.26 12.29
N PHE A 92 4.62 0.01 10.99
CA PHE A 92 3.65 0.32 9.96
C PHE A 92 2.96 -0.93 9.40
N TYR A 93 1.64 -0.83 9.23
CA TYR A 93 0.79 -1.83 8.59
C TYR A 93 0.04 -1.13 7.46
N GLU A 94 0.49 -1.34 6.22
CA GLU A 94 -0.06 -0.69 5.03
C GLU A 94 -0.94 -1.67 4.25
N LEU A 95 -2.21 -1.31 4.05
CA LEU A 95 -3.19 -2.12 3.31
C LEU A 95 -3.75 -1.28 2.16
N THR A 96 -3.58 -1.75 0.93
CA THR A 96 -4.22 -1.18 -0.27
C THR A 96 -5.14 -2.23 -0.89
N TYR A 97 -6.43 -1.94 -0.95
CA TYR A 97 -7.44 -2.78 -1.54
C TYR A 97 -7.86 -2.23 -2.92
N ASN A 98 -7.78 -3.06 -3.95
CA ASN A 98 -8.02 -2.65 -5.34
C ASN A 98 -9.45 -2.97 -5.84
N GLY A 99 -10.41 -3.17 -4.94
CA GLY A 99 -11.76 -3.65 -5.27
C GLY A 99 -11.86 -5.17 -5.48
N LYS A 100 -10.77 -5.92 -5.28
CA LYS A 100 -10.76 -7.39 -5.37
C LYS A 100 -9.78 -8.08 -4.41
N LEU A 101 -8.59 -7.53 -4.25
CA LEU A 101 -7.49 -8.09 -3.46
C LEU A 101 -6.85 -7.00 -2.59
N ILE A 102 -6.38 -7.39 -1.41
CA ILE A 102 -5.62 -6.53 -0.50
C ILE A 102 -4.14 -6.80 -0.72
N LYS A 103 -3.38 -5.78 -1.13
CA LYS A 103 -1.92 -5.76 -0.96
C LYS A 103 -1.63 -5.29 0.47
N TYR A 104 -0.97 -6.14 1.26
CA TYR A 104 -0.52 -5.82 2.61
C TYR A 104 1.01 -5.70 2.64
N THR A 105 1.53 -4.69 3.31
CA THR A 105 2.95 -4.48 3.59
C THR A 105 3.16 -4.24 5.08
N PHE A 106 4.05 -5.01 5.70
CA PHE A 106 4.53 -4.77 7.06
C PHE A 106 5.84 -4.01 7.01
N ASP A 107 6.06 -3.03 7.90
CA ASP A 107 7.36 -2.38 8.04
C ASP A 107 7.67 -1.99 9.49
N ASN A 108 8.68 -2.62 10.06
CA ASN A 108 9.27 -2.31 11.36
C ASN A 108 10.69 -1.72 11.24
N SER A 109 11.15 -1.30 10.05
CA SER A 109 12.51 -0.76 9.83
C SER A 109 12.82 0.52 10.62
N MET A 110 11.82 1.13 11.24
CA MET A 110 12.00 2.28 12.13
C MET A 110 12.14 1.92 13.61
N ASP A 111 11.77 0.70 14.03
CA ASP A 111 11.99 0.15 15.36
C ASP A 111 13.46 -0.20 15.60
N ALA A 112 14.08 0.41 16.61
CA ALA A 112 15.48 0.17 16.97
C ALA A 112 15.75 -1.23 17.52
N PHE A 113 14.73 -1.94 18.02
CA PHE A 113 14.80 -3.31 18.52
C PHE A 113 14.19 -4.33 17.54
N GLY A 114 13.61 -3.86 16.44
CA GLY A 114 13.04 -4.67 15.38
C GLY A 114 14.11 -5.41 14.56
N SER A 115 13.78 -6.61 14.08
CA SER A 115 14.59 -7.28 13.06
C SER A 115 14.35 -6.65 11.67
N ASP A 116 15.41 -6.51 10.86
CA ASP A 116 15.25 -6.11 9.45
C ASP A 116 14.58 -7.23 8.65
N LEU A 117 13.25 -7.16 8.55
CA LEU A 117 12.44 -8.05 7.73
C LEU A 117 12.36 -7.61 6.26
N ARG A 118 13.03 -6.50 5.89
CA ARG A 118 13.03 -5.90 4.53
C ARG A 118 11.64 -5.60 3.99
N ARG A 119 10.78 -5.06 4.86
CA ARG A 119 9.43 -4.56 4.52
C ARG A 119 8.59 -5.60 3.75
N PRO A 120 8.33 -6.79 4.34
CA PRO A 120 7.71 -7.90 3.62
C PRO A 120 6.26 -7.57 3.22
N SER A 121 5.85 -8.05 2.06
CA SER A 121 4.51 -7.83 1.52
C SER A 121 3.85 -9.10 1.00
N THR A 122 2.53 -9.10 0.92
CA THR A 122 1.72 -10.20 0.39
C THR A 122 0.43 -9.68 -0.22
N THR A 123 -0.11 -10.40 -1.20
CA THR A 123 -1.51 -10.22 -1.60
C THR A 123 -2.40 -11.13 -0.74
N CYS A 124 -3.63 -10.70 -0.48
CA CYS A 124 -4.65 -11.41 0.30
C CYS A 124 -6.03 -11.24 -0.34
N LYS A 125 -6.93 -12.20 -0.10
CA LYS A 125 -8.31 -12.19 -0.63
C LYS A 125 -9.26 -11.32 0.19
N GLY A 126 -8.98 -11.08 1.46
CA GLY A 126 -9.84 -10.27 2.31
C GLY A 126 -9.39 -10.20 3.77
N LEU A 127 -10.32 -9.76 4.61
CA LEU A 127 -10.19 -9.64 6.06
C LEU A 127 -11.34 -10.39 6.73
N GLU A 128 -11.07 -11.04 7.86
CA GLU A 128 -12.08 -11.69 8.71
C GLU A 128 -11.96 -11.20 10.14
N LYS A 129 -13.08 -10.93 10.81
CA LYS A 129 -13.12 -10.83 12.28
C LYS A 129 -12.89 -12.20 12.89
N LYS A 130 -12.05 -12.27 13.93
CA LYS A 130 -11.83 -13.44 14.77
C LYS A 130 -11.76 -13.02 16.23
N LYS A 131 -12.15 -13.94 17.12
CA LYS A 131 -11.84 -13.85 18.55
C LYS A 131 -10.42 -14.35 18.80
N ARG A 132 -9.69 -13.66 19.66
CA ARG A 132 -8.49 -14.15 20.34
C ARG A 132 -8.79 -14.37 21.83
N GLU A 133 -7.75 -14.67 22.60
CA GLU A 133 -7.80 -14.83 24.04
C GLU A 133 -8.51 -13.64 24.72
N GLN A 134 -9.16 -13.91 25.86
CA GLN A 134 -9.90 -12.90 26.65
C GLN A 134 -11.05 -12.21 25.89
N ASP A 135 -11.70 -12.94 24.96
CA ASP A 135 -12.82 -12.47 24.13
C ASP A 135 -12.54 -11.22 23.26
N LEU A 136 -11.26 -10.87 23.07
CA LEU A 136 -10.87 -9.77 22.20
C LEU A 136 -11.13 -10.11 20.73
N GLU A 137 -12.09 -9.42 20.12
CA GLU A 137 -12.34 -9.46 18.68
C GLU A 137 -11.37 -8.56 17.92
N GLY A 138 -11.03 -8.97 16.70
CA GLY A 138 -10.14 -8.23 15.82
C GLY A 138 -10.01 -8.89 14.45
N TYR A 139 -9.40 -8.17 13.53
CA TYR A 139 -9.30 -8.55 12.13
C TYR A 139 -7.97 -9.26 11.83
N VAL A 140 -8.04 -10.30 11.02
CA VAL A 140 -6.89 -10.96 10.38
C VAL A 140 -7.05 -10.94 8.86
N LEU A 141 -5.92 -10.92 8.15
CA LEU A 141 -5.90 -11.10 6.69
C LEU A 141 -6.12 -12.57 6.32
N THR A 142 -6.87 -12.83 5.24
CA THR A 142 -7.20 -14.19 4.80
C THR A 142 -6.96 -14.43 3.30
N GLY A 143 -6.72 -15.70 2.96
CA GLY A 143 -6.41 -16.11 1.60
C GLY A 143 -5.12 -15.50 1.03
N CYS A 144 -4.10 -15.31 1.87
CA CYS A 144 -2.84 -14.66 1.51
C CYS A 144 -1.80 -15.59 0.89
N ASP A 145 -1.00 -15.07 -0.03
CA ASP A 145 0.11 -15.78 -0.67
C ASP A 145 1.21 -16.13 0.35
N SER A 146 1.64 -15.16 1.16
CA SER A 146 2.58 -15.36 2.28
C SER A 146 1.84 -15.40 3.61
N LYS A 147 1.65 -16.61 4.15
CA LYS A 147 1.10 -16.82 5.51
C LYS A 147 1.98 -16.18 6.59
N GLN A 148 3.30 -16.24 6.44
CA GLN A 148 4.26 -15.65 7.38
C GLN A 148 4.10 -14.13 7.44
N THR A 149 4.00 -13.47 6.29
CA THR A 149 3.75 -12.02 6.25
C THR A 149 2.38 -11.71 6.85
N ALA A 150 1.32 -12.42 6.44
CA ALA A 150 -0.04 -12.20 6.95
C ALA A 150 -0.17 -12.37 8.47
N GLN A 151 0.61 -13.25 9.10
CA GLN A 151 0.63 -13.46 10.55
C GLN A 151 1.12 -12.25 11.36
N THR A 152 1.84 -11.30 10.73
CA THR A 152 2.22 -10.03 11.38
C THR A 152 1.01 -9.10 11.59
N PHE A 153 -0.09 -9.29 10.85
CA PHE A 153 -1.26 -8.43 10.93
C PHE A 153 -2.28 -8.92 11.97
N TRP A 154 -2.61 -8.02 12.90
CA TRP A 154 -3.77 -8.13 13.78
C TRP A 154 -4.24 -6.71 14.15
N PHE A 155 -5.52 -6.43 13.93
CA PHE A 155 -6.12 -5.15 14.32
C PHE A 155 -7.33 -5.39 15.22
N VAL A 156 -7.25 -4.95 16.49
CA VAL A 156 -8.34 -5.09 17.47
C VAL A 156 -9.56 -4.30 17.01
N ASP A 157 -10.75 -4.91 17.08
CA ASP A 157 -12.02 -4.26 16.82
C ASP A 157 -12.37 -3.34 18.01
N LYS A 158 -12.77 -2.10 17.74
CA LYS A 158 -12.84 -1.00 18.73
C LYS A 158 -14.10 -0.16 18.61
#